data_AF-A0A7C8ER83-F1
#
_entry.id   AF-A0A7C8ER83-F1
#
_cell.length_a   1.000
_cell.length_b   1.000
_cell.length_c   1.000
_cell.angle_alpha   90.00
_cell.angle_beta   90.00
_cell.angle_gamma   90.00
#
_symmetry.space_group_name_H-M   'P 1'
#
loop_
_entity.id
_entity.type
_entity.pdbx_description
1 polymer ?
#
loop_
_entity_poly.entity_id
_entity_poly.type
_entity_poly.pdbx_seq_one_letter_code
_entity_poly.pdbx_strand_id
1 'polypeptide(L)'
;PHQFAWLEDDLASNRDTPAIVAVHYPAISIPDRLRHPELKDGGSLANGSLLLELLEGFPHVKAVFSGHVHMHFVARRGGITQVVTGALPEFPTEYREVRVYEDRLEILTHGLSDTSFAARSLIPGRDWTAGEPCDRTVTIALV
;
A
#
# COMPACT_ATOMS: atom_id res chain seq x y z
N PRO A 1 -11.89 -0.97 -19.29
CA PRO A 1 -12.52 -2.26 -19.66
C PRO A 1 -11.50 -3.38 -19.96
N HIS A 2 -10.58 -3.17 -20.92
CA HIS A 2 -9.61 -4.19 -21.31
C HIS A 2 -8.65 -4.62 -20.19
N GLN A 3 -8.18 -3.68 -19.37
CA GLN A 3 -7.27 -3.99 -18.24
C GLN A 3 -7.94 -4.84 -17.15
N PHE A 4 -9.23 -4.64 -16.90
CA PHE A 4 -9.95 -5.46 -15.91
C PHE A 4 -10.19 -6.88 -16.42
N ALA A 5 -10.61 -7.03 -17.68
CA ALA A 5 -10.78 -8.36 -18.28
C ALA A 5 -9.45 -9.13 -18.30
N TRP A 6 -8.36 -8.47 -18.70
CA TRP A 6 -7.03 -9.06 -18.65
C TRP A 6 -6.61 -9.49 -17.24
N LEU A 7 -6.82 -8.63 -16.24
CA LEU A 7 -6.49 -8.94 -14.85
C LEU A 7 -7.31 -10.12 -14.32
N GLU A 8 -8.60 -10.17 -14.66
CA GLU A 8 -9.49 -11.26 -14.29
C GLU A 8 -9.02 -12.60 -14.89
N ASP A 9 -8.69 -12.60 -16.19
CA ASP A 9 -8.18 -13.79 -16.90
C ASP A 9 -6.83 -14.26 -16.33
N ASP A 10 -5.93 -13.33 -16.01
CA ASP A 10 -4.62 -13.63 -15.43
C ASP A 10 -4.75 -14.24 -14.01
N LEU A 11 -5.56 -13.63 -13.14
CA LEU A 11 -5.83 -14.16 -11.81
C LEU A 11 -6.57 -15.51 -11.86
N ALA A 12 -7.48 -15.69 -12.81
CA ALA A 12 -8.18 -16.96 -12.99
C ALA A 12 -7.24 -18.08 -13.45
N SER A 13 -6.17 -17.75 -14.18
CA SER A 13 -5.18 -18.71 -14.67
C SER A 13 -4.09 -19.07 -13.64
N ASN A 14 -3.96 -18.30 -12.56
CA ASN A 14 -2.90 -18.45 -11.55
C ASN A 14 -3.44 -18.71 -10.13
N ARG A 15 -4.62 -19.35 -10.00
CA ARG A 15 -5.35 -19.51 -8.73
C ARG A 15 -4.61 -20.25 -7.61
N ASP A 16 -3.65 -21.10 -7.96
CA ASP A 16 -2.91 -21.93 -7.00
C ASP A 16 -1.70 -21.21 -6.39
N THR A 17 -1.41 -19.97 -6.83
CA THR A 17 -0.30 -19.17 -6.32
C THR A 17 -0.83 -17.89 -5.67
N PRO A 18 -0.42 -17.56 -4.43
CA PRO A 18 -0.78 -16.29 -3.84
C PRO A 18 -0.30 -15.11 -4.68
N ALA A 19 -1.18 -14.12 -4.87
CA ALA A 19 -0.95 -12.99 -5.74
C ALA A 19 -0.93 -11.66 -4.98
N ILE A 20 -0.11 -10.73 -5.48
CA ILE A 20 -0.10 -9.33 -5.08
C ILE A 20 -0.35 -8.47 -6.31
N VAL A 21 -1.05 -7.35 -6.15
CA VAL A 21 -1.33 -6.41 -7.25
C VAL A 21 -0.62 -5.10 -6.94
N ALA A 22 0.19 -4.59 -7.88
CA ALA A 22 0.86 -3.30 -7.73
C ALA A 22 0.25 -2.27 -8.67
N VAL A 23 -0.25 -1.17 -8.12
CA VAL A 23 -0.84 -0.04 -8.87
C VAL A 23 -0.39 1.27 -8.24
N HIS A 24 -0.15 2.31 -9.05
CA HIS A 24 0.40 3.56 -8.52
C HIS A 24 -0.56 4.26 -7.54
N TYR A 25 -1.82 4.48 -7.98
CA TYR A 25 -2.85 5.11 -7.17
C TYR A 25 -3.44 4.11 -6.18
N PRO A 26 -3.60 4.48 -4.90
CA PRO A 26 -4.32 3.69 -3.90
C PRO A 26 -5.73 3.33 -4.38
N ALA A 27 -6.14 2.07 -4.29
CA ALA A 27 -7.52 1.66 -4.52
C ALA A 27 -8.41 1.94 -3.30
N ILE A 28 -7.85 1.78 -2.10
CA ILE A 28 -8.44 2.24 -0.83
C ILE A 28 -7.92 3.65 -0.55
N SER A 29 -8.83 4.60 -0.29
CA SER A 29 -8.50 5.98 0.06
C SER A 29 -7.73 6.09 1.39
N ILE A 30 -7.12 7.25 1.63
CA ILE A 30 -6.43 7.55 2.89
C ILE A 30 -7.39 7.33 4.08
N PRO A 31 -7.00 6.52 5.09
CA PRO A 31 -7.82 6.28 6.27
C PRO A 31 -8.15 7.55 7.05
N ASP A 32 -9.36 7.64 7.62
CA ASP A 32 -9.79 8.84 8.36
C ASP A 32 -8.88 9.18 9.56
N ARG A 33 -8.28 8.17 10.19
CA ARG A 33 -7.29 8.37 11.28
C ARG A 33 -6.03 9.13 10.85
N LEU A 34 -5.72 9.12 9.55
CA LEU A 34 -4.58 9.84 8.95
C LEU A 34 -5.00 11.14 8.26
N ARG A 35 -6.29 11.53 8.32
CA ARG A 35 -6.70 12.83 7.80
C ARG A 35 -6.21 13.94 8.73
N HIS A 36 -5.48 14.88 8.13
CA HIS A 36 -4.95 16.05 8.80
C HIS A 36 -5.48 17.33 8.12
N PRO A 37 -5.71 18.45 8.82
CA PRO A 37 -6.16 19.70 8.20
C PRO A 37 -5.27 20.19 7.03
N GLU A 38 -3.99 19.84 7.06
CA GLU A 38 -3.00 20.21 6.04
C GLU A 38 -2.87 19.20 4.89
N LEU A 39 -3.62 18.09 4.95
CA LEU A 39 -3.60 17.05 3.92
C LEU A 39 -4.12 17.62 2.61
N LYS A 40 -3.25 17.60 1.59
CA LYS A 40 -3.64 17.79 0.20
C LYS A 40 -3.87 16.41 -0.41
N ASP A 41 -5.10 15.92 -0.29
CA ASP A 41 -5.48 14.60 -0.77
C ASP A 41 -5.33 14.53 -2.30
N GLY A 42 -4.30 13.80 -2.77
CA GLY A 42 -4.03 13.57 -4.19
C GLY A 42 -5.02 12.63 -4.85
N GLY A 43 -5.98 12.09 -4.08
CA GLY A 43 -7.02 11.18 -4.54
C GLY A 43 -6.56 9.72 -4.58
N SER A 44 -7.57 8.85 -4.64
CA SER A 44 -7.43 7.42 -4.92
C SER A 44 -7.81 7.13 -6.37
N LEU A 45 -7.60 5.89 -6.80
CA LEU A 45 -8.01 5.42 -8.10
C LEU A 45 -9.54 5.61 -8.26
N ALA A 46 -9.97 6.32 -9.31
CA ALA A 46 -11.39 6.65 -9.52
C ALA A 46 -12.29 5.40 -9.61
N ASN A 47 -11.76 4.32 -10.18
CA ASN A 47 -12.39 3.00 -10.26
C ASN A 47 -11.83 2.01 -9.22
N GLY A 48 -11.31 2.52 -8.09
CA GLY A 48 -10.73 1.71 -7.02
C GLY A 48 -11.71 0.72 -6.40
N SER A 49 -12.99 1.09 -6.26
CA SER A 49 -14.03 0.17 -5.79
C SER A 49 -14.21 -1.03 -6.73
N LEU A 50 -14.24 -0.81 -8.04
CA LEU A 50 -14.35 -1.86 -9.05
C LEU A 50 -13.12 -2.79 -9.03
N LEU A 51 -11.92 -2.24 -8.83
CA LEU A 51 -10.72 -3.04 -8.66
C LEU A 51 -10.83 -3.92 -7.41
N LEU A 52 -11.19 -3.34 -6.27
CA LEU A 52 -11.30 -4.10 -5.02
C LEU A 52 -12.38 -5.18 -5.10
N GLU A 53 -13.52 -4.90 -5.72
CA GLU A 53 -14.60 -5.88 -5.94
C GLU A 53 -14.13 -7.05 -6.82
N LEU A 54 -13.39 -6.77 -7.89
CA LEU A 54 -12.80 -7.83 -8.73
C LEU A 54 -11.82 -8.68 -7.91
N LEU A 55 -10.90 -8.05 -7.17
CA LEU A 55 -9.88 -8.75 -6.38
C LEU A 55 -10.48 -9.58 -5.23
N GLU A 56 -11.57 -9.11 -4.61
CA GLU A 56 -12.32 -9.86 -3.58
C GLU A 56 -12.88 -11.19 -4.11
N GLY A 57 -13.10 -11.32 -5.44
CA GLY A 57 -13.48 -12.58 -6.09
C GLY A 57 -12.36 -13.63 -6.20
N PHE A 58 -11.12 -13.26 -5.86
CA PHE A 58 -9.94 -14.12 -5.97
C PHE A 58 -9.23 -14.24 -4.61
N PRO A 59 -9.59 -15.23 -3.75
CA PRO A 59 -9.05 -15.35 -2.39
C PRO A 59 -7.52 -15.56 -2.29
N HIS A 60 -6.87 -15.93 -3.39
CA HIS A 60 -5.42 -16.05 -3.48
C HIS A 60 -4.74 -14.67 -3.65
N VAL A 61 -5.46 -13.62 -4.03
CA VAL A 61 -4.96 -12.25 -3.99
C VAL A 61 -4.97 -11.77 -2.54
N LYS A 62 -3.80 -11.40 -2.02
CA LYS A 62 -3.65 -11.05 -0.60
C LYS A 62 -3.37 -9.57 -0.35
N ALA A 63 -2.73 -8.89 -1.30
CA ALA A 63 -2.28 -7.53 -1.10
C ALA A 63 -2.35 -6.65 -2.35
N VAL A 64 -2.55 -5.35 -2.12
CA VAL A 64 -2.38 -4.29 -3.12
C VAL A 64 -1.25 -3.37 -2.67
N PHE A 65 -0.25 -3.14 -3.50
CA PHE A 65 0.84 -2.18 -3.23
C PHE A 65 0.64 -0.91 -4.05
N SER A 66 0.77 0.24 -3.40
CA SER A 66 0.59 1.55 -4.03
C SER A 66 1.49 2.64 -3.45
N GLY A 67 1.45 3.82 -4.09
CA GLY A 67 2.14 5.02 -3.64
C GLY A 67 1.24 6.25 -3.84
N HIS A 68 1.69 7.20 -4.67
CA HIS A 68 0.96 8.41 -5.12
C HIS A 68 0.67 9.48 -4.06
N VAL A 69 0.19 9.11 -2.87
CA VAL A 69 -0.23 10.07 -1.84
C VAL A 69 0.89 10.54 -0.91
N HIS A 70 2.12 10.08 -1.15
CA HIS A 70 3.34 10.49 -0.43
C HIS A 70 3.24 10.32 1.09
N MET A 71 2.57 9.25 1.51
CA MET A 71 2.44 8.86 2.92
C MET A 71 2.48 7.36 3.06
N HIS A 72 2.87 6.89 4.23
CA HIS A 72 2.80 5.48 4.58
C HIS A 72 1.46 5.18 5.24
N PHE A 73 0.69 4.25 4.66
CA PHE A 73 -0.45 3.69 5.36
C PHE A 73 -0.78 2.27 4.93
N VAL A 74 -1.50 1.58 5.79
CA VAL A 74 -2.02 0.25 5.57
C VAL A 74 -3.51 0.30 5.81
N ALA A 75 -4.27 -0.17 4.82
CA ALA A 75 -5.73 -0.26 4.89
C ALA A 75 -6.18 -1.66 4.50
N ARG A 76 -7.35 -2.07 4.96
CA ARG A 76 -7.90 -3.41 4.69
C ARG A 76 -9.33 -3.28 4.21
N ARG A 77 -9.71 -4.13 3.26
CA ARG A 77 -11.08 -4.30 2.79
C ARG A 77 -11.27 -5.77 2.40
N GLY A 78 -12.24 -6.44 3.04
CA GLY A 78 -12.42 -7.88 2.86
C GLY A 78 -11.13 -8.65 3.18
N GLY A 79 -10.74 -9.55 2.28
CA GLY A 79 -9.48 -10.31 2.36
C GLY A 79 -8.24 -9.57 1.86
N ILE A 80 -8.38 -8.33 1.36
CA ILE A 80 -7.30 -7.58 0.72
C ILE A 80 -6.67 -6.59 1.70
N THR A 81 -5.34 -6.63 1.79
CA THR A 81 -4.55 -5.61 2.51
C THR A 81 -3.87 -4.67 1.52
N GLN A 82 -4.22 -3.39 1.52
CA GLN A 82 -3.51 -2.38 0.76
C GLN A 82 -2.38 -1.77 1.58
N VAL A 83 -1.19 -1.72 0.98
CA VAL A 83 0.02 -1.15 1.55
C VAL A 83 0.49 0.00 0.69
N VAL A 84 0.41 1.21 1.24
CA VAL A 84 0.83 2.44 0.56
C VAL A 84 2.17 2.89 1.14
N THR A 85 3.11 3.15 0.23
CA THR A 85 4.47 3.61 0.57
C THR A 85 4.63 5.07 0.20
N GLY A 86 5.18 5.86 1.13
CA GLY A 86 5.58 7.24 0.87
C GLY A 86 6.61 7.37 -0.24
N ALA A 87 6.77 8.58 -0.77
CA ALA A 87 7.75 8.83 -1.81
C ALA A 87 9.16 8.82 -1.21
N LEU A 88 10.06 8.02 -1.81
CA LEU A 88 11.44 7.93 -1.35
C LEU A 88 12.17 9.29 -1.21
N PRO A 89 12.02 10.29 -2.11
CA PRO A 89 12.74 11.57 -1.99
C PRO A 89 12.14 12.55 -0.96
N GLU A 90 11.03 12.22 -0.32
CA GLU A 90 10.34 13.09 0.65
C GLU A 90 10.43 12.49 2.05
N PHE A 91 10.20 13.30 3.08
CA PHE A 91 10.10 12.77 4.44
C PHE A 91 9.00 11.69 4.49
N PRO A 92 9.22 10.56 5.19
CA PRO A 92 10.36 10.23 6.04
C PRO A 92 11.60 9.65 5.33
N THR A 93 11.62 9.59 4.00
CA THR A 93 12.71 9.03 3.18
C THR A 93 12.93 7.56 3.46
N GLU A 94 11.85 6.79 3.23
CA GLU A 94 11.76 5.39 3.63
C GLU A 94 11.30 4.51 2.48
N TYR A 95 11.60 3.22 2.59
CA TYR A 95 11.14 2.18 1.68
C TYR A 95 10.59 1.01 2.47
N ARG A 96 9.86 0.11 1.80
CA ARG A 96 9.35 -1.11 2.42
C ARG A 96 10.07 -2.33 1.88
N GLU A 97 10.59 -3.14 2.78
CA GLU A 97 11.06 -4.49 2.49
C GLU A 97 9.87 -5.43 2.56
N VAL A 98 9.67 -6.25 1.52
CA VAL A 98 8.67 -7.31 1.51
C VAL A 98 9.39 -8.64 1.53
N ARG A 99 9.28 -9.35 2.66
CA ARG A 99 9.79 -10.71 2.83
C ARG A 99 8.67 -11.69 2.52
N VAL A 100 8.93 -12.60 1.59
CA VAL A 100 7.97 -13.62 1.15
C VAL A 100 8.38 -14.95 1.76
N TYR A 101 7.48 -15.55 2.52
CA TYR A 101 7.60 -16.89 3.06
C TYR A 101 6.52 -17.79 2.44
N GLU A 102 6.55 -19.07 2.77
CA GLU A 102 5.56 -20.04 2.30
C GLU A 102 4.14 -19.70 2.79
N ASP A 103 4.01 -19.24 4.05
CA ASP A 103 2.73 -19.04 4.72
C ASP A 103 2.32 -17.56 4.87
N ARG A 104 3.23 -16.62 4.62
CA ARG A 104 3.00 -15.20 4.87
C ARG A 104 3.89 -14.25 4.07
N LEU A 105 3.44 -13.00 3.99
CA LEU A 105 4.26 -11.83 3.70
C LEU A 105 4.56 -11.09 5.01
N GLU A 106 5.81 -10.67 5.20
CA GLU A 106 6.19 -9.68 6.20
C GLU A 106 6.66 -8.41 5.50
N ILE A 107 6.10 -7.28 5.89
CA ILE A 107 6.38 -5.98 5.28
C ILE A 107 6.91 -5.07 6.37
N LEU A 108 8.13 -4.58 6.20
CA LEU A 108 8.82 -3.73 7.18
C LEU A 108 9.19 -2.41 6.53
N THR A 109 8.95 -1.30 7.23
CA THR A 109 9.35 0.03 6.78
C THR A 109 10.74 0.38 7.31
N HIS A 110 11.64 0.75 6.40
CA HIS A 110 13.03 1.08 6.69
C HIS A 110 13.33 2.52 6.29
N GLY A 111 14.01 3.24 7.17
CA GLY A 111 14.65 4.51 6.85
C GLY A 111 16.09 4.34 6.41
N LEU A 112 16.66 5.42 5.89
CA LEU A 112 18.08 5.47 5.56
C LEU A 112 18.94 5.33 6.82
N SER A 113 20.10 4.69 6.68
CA SER A 113 21.05 4.52 7.79
C SER A 113 21.55 5.84 8.38
N ASP A 114 21.58 6.89 7.55
CA ASP A 114 21.81 8.27 7.99
C ASP A 114 20.45 9.00 8.02
N THR A 115 19.94 9.19 9.23
CA THR A 115 18.63 9.83 9.48
C THR A 115 18.64 11.34 9.21
N SER A 116 19.82 11.96 9.00
CA SER A 116 19.90 13.39 8.67
C SER A 116 19.30 13.70 7.30
N PHE A 117 19.29 12.76 6.36
CA PHE A 117 18.64 12.92 5.07
C PHE A 117 17.13 13.08 5.21
N ALA A 118 16.49 12.24 6.03
CA ALA A 118 15.08 12.36 6.35
C ALA A 118 14.79 13.70 7.03
N ALA A 119 15.56 14.07 8.06
CA ALA A 119 15.38 15.31 8.82
C ALA A 119 15.43 16.57 7.93
N ARG A 120 16.30 16.58 6.90
CA ARG A 120 16.40 17.70 5.94
C ARG A 120 15.21 17.83 5.00
N SER A 121 14.51 16.74 4.75
CA SER A 121 13.32 16.69 3.88
C SER A 121 12.02 16.97 4.64
N LEU A 122 12.07 16.98 5.98
CA LEU A 122 10.91 17.22 6.82
C LEU A 122 10.43 18.67 6.65
N ILE A 123 9.20 18.80 6.17
CA ILE A 123 8.45 20.04 6.31
C ILE A 123 7.82 20.03 7.71
N PRO A 124 8.12 20.99 8.59
CA PRO A 124 7.57 21.02 9.94
C PRO A 124 6.05 20.88 9.96
N GLY A 125 5.53 19.98 10.79
CA GLY A 125 4.09 19.68 10.87
C GLY A 125 3.62 18.62 9.87
N ARG A 126 4.51 18.01 9.08
CA ARG A 126 4.20 16.90 8.16
C ARG A 126 4.69 15.53 8.62
N ASP A 127 5.10 15.41 9.87
CA ASP A 127 5.59 14.16 10.47
C ASP A 127 4.57 13.01 10.36
N TRP A 128 3.27 13.34 10.36
CA TRP A 128 2.15 12.40 10.22
C TRP A 128 2.14 11.63 8.89
N THR A 129 2.87 12.07 7.87
CA THR A 129 3.04 11.33 6.59
C THR A 129 3.81 10.03 6.77
N ALA A 130 4.54 9.85 7.88
CA ALA A 130 5.19 8.60 8.24
C ALA A 130 4.20 7.47 8.59
N GLY A 131 2.91 7.79 8.74
CA GLY A 131 1.88 6.87 9.20
C GLY A 131 1.95 6.60 10.70
N GLU A 132 1.14 5.67 11.18
CA GLU A 132 1.11 5.23 12.57
C GLU A 132 1.91 3.94 12.79
N PRO A 133 2.19 3.52 14.03
CA PRO A 133 2.89 2.26 14.31
C PRO A 133 2.29 1.03 13.60
N CYS A 134 0.96 0.97 13.43
CA CYS A 134 0.27 -0.11 12.72
C CYS A 134 0.55 -0.12 11.20
N ASP A 135 1.04 0.99 10.64
CA ASP A 135 1.39 1.11 9.23
C ASP A 135 2.82 0.67 8.95
N ARG A 136 3.68 0.61 9.97
CA ARG A 136 5.14 0.42 9.83
C ARG A 136 5.52 -1.01 9.54
N THR A 137 4.78 -1.95 10.15
CA THR A 137 5.00 -3.38 10.01
C THR A 137 3.67 -4.08 9.75
N VAL A 138 3.65 -4.96 8.75
CA VAL A 138 2.46 -5.73 8.38
C VAL A 138 2.83 -7.17 8.15
N THR A 139 2.02 -8.09 8.68
CA THR A 139 2.04 -9.50 8.31
C THR A 139 0.73 -9.83 7.60
N ILE A 140 0.82 -10.53 6.46
CA ILE A 140 -0.32 -10.95 5.65
C ILE A 140 -0.22 -12.47 5.44
N ALA A 141 -1.22 -13.24 5.84
CA ALA A 141 -1.24 -14.68 5.60
C ALA A 141 -1.45 -14.99 4.11
N LEU A 142 -0.71 -15.99 3.60
CA LEU A 142 -0.85 -16.51 2.24
C LEU A 142 -1.77 -17.73 2.17
N VAL A 143 -1.88 -18.47 3.28
CA VAL A 143 -2.77 -19.63 3.46
C VAL A 143 -4.10 -19.25 4.11
#